data_AF-A0A7C7W6S1-F1
#
_entry.id   AF-A0A7C7W6S1-F1
#
_cell.length_a   1.000
_cell.length_b   1.000
_cell.length_c   1.000
_cell.angle_alpha   90.00
_cell.angle_beta   90.00
_cell.angle_gamma   90.00
#
_symmetry.space_group_name_H-M   'P 1'
#
loop_
_entity.id
_entity.type
_entity.pdbx_description
1 polymer ?
#
loop_
_entity_poly.entity_id
_entity_poly.type
_entity_poly.pdbx_seq_one_letter_code
_entity_poly.pdbx_strand_id
1 'polypeptide(L)' 'MAQLRRCTTMRHPEARAVGQALIHEESVIPDFRPPHLLRFGFAPIYLRFADVDEVVDRIVRVVEGGGIDRWRDAKPVVS' A
#
# COMPACT_ATOMS: atom_id res chain seq x y z
N MET A 1 -0.79 -25.12 8.43
CA MET A 1 0.40 -24.38 7.93
C MET A 1 0.30 -22.95 8.47
N ALA A 2 1.15 -22.62 9.44
CA ALA A 2 0.94 -21.53 10.40
C ALA A 2 0.97 -20.14 9.74
N GLN A 3 -0.17 -19.47 9.73
CA GLN A 3 -0.29 -18.08 9.27
C GLN A 3 -0.13 -17.17 10.49
N LEU A 4 1.06 -16.61 10.67
CA LEU A 4 1.28 -15.51 11.61
C LEU A 4 0.43 -14.31 11.13
N ARG A 5 -0.77 -14.14 11.70
CA ARG A 5 -1.75 -13.08 11.40
C ARG A 5 -1.32 -11.72 11.97
N ARG A 6 -0.14 -11.20 11.60
CA ARG A 6 0.36 -9.89 12.11
C ARG A 6 0.37 -8.79 11.06
N CYS A 7 0.05 -9.11 9.81
CA CYS A 7 0.06 -8.18 8.69
C CYS A 7 -1.20 -8.38 7.85
N THR A 8 -1.72 -7.26 7.32
CA THR A 8 -2.90 -7.27 6.45
C THR A 8 -2.42 -7.19 5.00
N THR A 9 -3.02 -8.01 4.14
CA THR A 9 -2.71 -8.02 2.72
C THR A 9 -3.94 -7.61 1.94
N MET A 10 -3.78 -6.66 1.02
CA MET A 10 -4.79 -6.25 0.06
C MET A 10 -4.40 -6.74 -1.33
N ARG A 11 -5.39 -7.13 -2.13
CA ARG A 11 -5.20 -7.53 -3.52
C ARG A 11 -5.74 -6.45 -4.44
N HIS A 12 -4.94 -6.04 -5.41
CA HIS A 12 -5.36 -5.11 -6.47
C HIS A 12 -4.70 -5.50 -7.80
N PRO A 13 -5.42 -5.51 -8.94
CA PRO A 13 -4.82 -5.81 -10.25
C PRO A 13 -3.61 -4.94 -10.55
N GLU A 14 -3.73 -3.63 -10.26
CA GLU A 14 -2.68 -2.63 -10.41
C GLU A 14 -1.93 -2.37 -9.09
N ALA A 15 -1.73 -3.40 -8.25
CA ALA A 15 -1.09 -3.25 -6.94
C ALA A 15 0.28 -2.54 -7.01
N ARG A 16 1.02 -2.73 -8.11
CA ARG A 16 2.29 -2.03 -8.33
C ARG A 16 2.09 -0.51 -8.43
N ALA A 17 1.15 -0.07 -9.25
CA ALA A 17 0.85 1.35 -9.44
C ALA A 17 0.31 1.99 -8.15
N VAL A 18 -0.62 1.31 -7.47
CA VAL A 18 -1.14 1.74 -6.17
C VAL A 18 -0.01 1.89 -5.15
N GLY A 19 0.89 0.91 -5.06
CA GLY A 19 2.02 0.96 -4.13
C GLY A 19 2.98 2.12 -4.41
N GLN A 20 3.28 2.40 -5.68
CA GLN A 20 4.12 3.54 -6.06
C GLN A 20 3.46 4.88 -5.73
N ALA A 21 2.17 5.03 -6.06
CA ALA A 21 1.42 6.23 -5.72
C ALA A 21 1.38 6.46 -4.20
N LEU A 22 1.16 5.40 -3.41
CA LEU A 22 1.20 5.47 -1.94
C LEU A 22 2.56 5.92 -1.40
N ILE A 23 3.66 5.40 -1.95
CA ILE A 23 5.02 5.76 -1.50
C ILE A 23 5.35 7.20 -1.84
N HIS A 24 5.06 7.63 -3.07
CA HIS A 24 5.54 8.90 -3.61
C HIS A 24 4.61 10.08 -3.36
N GLU A 25 3.30 9.88 -3.33
CA GLU A 25 2.31 10.95 -3.11
C GLU A 25 1.85 11.00 -1.66
N GLU A 26 1.70 9.84 -1.04
CA GLU A 26 1.09 9.72 0.28
C GLU A 26 2.05 9.16 1.33
N SER A 27 3.36 9.06 1.14
CA SER A 27 4.33 8.60 2.15
C SER A 27 3.93 7.33 2.94
N VAL A 28 3.11 6.45 2.35
CA VAL A 28 2.72 5.16 2.92
C VAL A 28 3.55 4.10 2.23
N ILE A 29 4.20 3.24 3.01
CA ILE A 29 5.16 2.24 2.50
C ILE A 29 4.56 0.84 2.60
N PRO A 30 3.81 0.37 1.59
CA PRO A 30 3.40 -1.02 1.49
C PRO A 30 4.53 -1.90 0.95
N ASP A 31 4.53 -3.16 1.37
CA ASP A 31 5.37 -4.21 0.79
C ASP A 31 4.64 -4.82 -0.43
N PHE A 32 5.11 -4.51 -1.64
CA PHE A 32 4.55 -5.07 -2.87
C PHE A 32 5.03 -6.50 -3.10
N ARG A 33 4.07 -7.40 -3.29
CA ARG A 33 4.31 -8.82 -3.57
C ARG A 33 3.70 -9.14 -4.94
N PRO A 34 4.53 -9.40 -5.97
CA PRO A 34 4.03 -9.72 -7.29
C PRO A 34 3.06 -10.91 -7.28
N PRO A 35 2.05 -10.93 -8.17
CA PRO A 35 1.75 -9.91 -9.17
C PRO A 35 0.80 -8.80 -8.67
N HIS A 36 0.00 -9.05 -7.61
CA HIS A 36 -1.19 -8.23 -7.31
C HIS A 36 -1.41 -7.95 -5.81
N LEU A 37 -0.38 -8.09 -4.96
CA LEU A 37 -0.54 -8.02 -3.51
C LEU A 37 0.22 -6.83 -2.91
N LEU A 38 -0.42 -6.12 -1.99
CA LEU A 38 0.19 -5.11 -1.12
C LEU A 38 0.02 -5.54 0.33
N ARG A 39 1.11 -5.54 1.08
CA ARG A 39 1.11 -5.94 2.49
C ARG A 39 1.46 -4.77 3.38
N PHE A 40 0.68 -4.60 4.44
CA PHE A 40 0.86 -3.58 5.46
C PHE A 40 1.28 -4.23 6.77
N GLY A 41 2.43 -3.81 7.30
CA GLY A 41 2.93 -4.24 8.60
C GLY A 41 2.47 -3.26 9.68
N PHE A 42 1.66 -3.74 10.62
CA PHE A 42 1.30 -2.96 11.80
C PHE A 42 2.22 -3.36 12.95
N ALA A 43 2.98 -2.42 13.48
CA ALA A 43 3.81 -2.58 14.66
C ALA A 43 3.14 -1.95 15.88
N PRO A 44 2.55 -2.76 16.79
CA PRO A 44 1.70 -2.27 17.86
C PRO A 44 2.38 -1.35 18.87
N ILE A 45 3.70 -1.40 18.98
CA ILE A 45 4.47 -0.61 19.97
C ILE A 45 4.50 0.89 19.66
N TYR A 46 4.19 1.31 18.43
CA TYR A 46 4.22 2.73 18.02
C TYR A 46 3.02 3.17 17.18
N LEU A 47 2.02 2.31 16.97
CA LEU A 47 0.83 2.63 16.19
C LEU A 47 -0.38 2.89 17.08
N ARG A 48 -1.09 3.97 16.79
CA ARG A 48 -2.41 4.29 17.34
C ARG A 48 -3.47 3.89 16.33
N PHE A 49 -4.70 3.69 16.79
CA PHE A 49 -5.84 3.43 15.90
C PHE A 49 -6.08 4.58 14.90
N ALA A 50 -5.87 5.82 15.31
CA ALA A 50 -5.98 7.00 14.45
C ALA A 50 -4.98 6.97 13.28
N ASP A 51 -3.78 6.41 13.47
CA ASP A 51 -2.79 6.30 12.41
C ASP A 51 -3.24 5.30 11.33
N VAL A 52 -3.99 4.26 11.73
CA VAL A 52 -4.56 3.29 10.79
C VAL A 52 -5.67 3.94 9.98
N ASP A 53 -6.55 4.70 10.63
CA ASP A 53 -7.64 5.43 9.98
C ASP A 53 -7.10 6.44 8.95
N GLU A 54 -6.08 7.22 9.33
CA GLU A 54 -5.40 8.14 8.42
C GLU A 54 -4.78 7.43 7.21
N VAL A 55 -4.16 6.26 7.42
CA VAL A 55 -3.62 5.46 6.31
C VAL A 55 -4.73 4.96 5.38
N VAL A 56 -5.90 4.59 5.91
CA VAL A 56 -7.05 4.19 5.07
C VAL A 56 -7.51 5.36 4.21
N ASP A 57 -7.64 6.56 4.77
CA ASP A 57 -8.02 7.76 4.00
C ASP A 57 -7.02 8.09 2.88
N ARG A 58 -5.72 7.90 3.14
CA ARG A 58 -4.67 8.09 2.12
C ARG A 58 -4.76 7.06 1.00
N ILE A 59 -5.08 5.81 1.35
CA ILE A 59 -5.34 4.77 0.35
C ILE A 59 -6.54 5.14 -0.52
N VAL A 60 -7.64 5.59 0.08
CA VAL A 60 -8.83 6.04 -0.65
C VAL A 60 -8.47 7.20 -1.58
N ARG A 61 -7.72 8.21 -1.11
CA ARG A 61 -7.27 9.34 -1.93
C ARG A 61 -6.47 8.92 -3.17
N VAL A 62 -5.58 7.93 -3.05
CA VAL A 62 -4.82 7.43 -4.21
C VAL A 62 -5.72 6.68 -5.19
N VAL A 63 -6.63 5.84 -4.69
CA VAL A 63 -7.49 5.01 -5.53
C VAL A 63 -8.53 5.86 -6.25
N GLU A 64 -9.21 6.76 -5.55
CA GLU A 64 -10.26 7.60 -6.12
C GLU A 64 -9.70 8.83 -6.85
N GLY A 65 -8.55 9.34 -6.40
CA GLY A 65 -7.88 10.51 -7.00
C GLY A 65 -7.08 10.20 -8.27
N GLY A 66 -7.25 9.03 -8.88
CA GLY A 66 -6.58 8.66 -10.13
C GLY A 66 -5.07 8.43 -10.01
N GLY A 67 -4.55 8.16 -8.80
CA GLY A 67 -3.14 7.85 -8.58
C GLY A 67 -2.69 6.60 -9.33
N ILE A 68 -3.61 5.64 -9.51
CA ILE A 68 -3.36 4.41 -10.27
C ILE A 68 -2.96 4.74 -11.72
N ASP A 69 -3.67 5.66 -12.37
CA ASP A 69 -3.40 6.01 -13.76
C ASP A 69 -2.07 6.75 -13.93
N ARG A 70 -1.71 7.62 -12.98
CA ARG A 70 -0.42 8.32 -12.98
C ARG A 70 0.79 7.37 -12.86
N TRP A 71 0.64 6.27 -12.13
CA TRP A 71 1.74 5.38 -11.78
C TRP A 71 1.71 4.02 -12.51
N ARG A 72 0.75 3.81 -13.43
CA ARG A 72 0.59 2.57 -14.20
C ARG A 72 1.88 2.13 -14.92
N ASP A 73 2.49 3.06 -15.63
CA ASP A 73 3.66 2.83 -16.48
C ASP A 73 5.00 3.21 -15.81
N ALA A 74 4.97 3.63 -14.54
CA ALA A 74 6.16 4.09 -13.84
C ALA A 74 7.16 2.94 -13.66
N LYS A 75 8.33 3.02 -14.30
CA LYS A 75 9.39 2.01 -14.10
C LYS A 75 9.92 2.12 -12.66
N PRO A 76 9.98 1.03 -11.89
CA PRO A 76 10.54 1.11 -10.56
C PRO A 76 12.05 1.40 -10.70
N VAL A 77 12.57 2.29 -9.85
CA VAL A 77 13.98 2.68 -9.88
C VAL A 77 14.91 1.49 -9.54
N VAL A 78 14.35 0.42 -8.95
CA VAL A 78 15.08 -0.80 -8.57
C VAL A 78 14.21 -2.02 -8.86
N SER A 79 14.78 -3.02 -9.54
CA SER A 79 14.17 -4.29 -9.94
C SER A 79 14.10 -5.32 -8.82
#